data_AF-A0A1Y1SAE3-F1
#
_entry.id   AF-A0A1Y1SAE3-F1
#
_cell.length_a   1.000
_cell.length_b   1.000
_cell.length_c   1.000
_cell.angle_alpha   90.00
_cell.angle_beta   90.00
_cell.angle_gamma   90.00
#
_symmetry.space_group_name_H-M   'P 1'
#
loop_
_entity.id
_entity.type
_entity.pdbx_description
1 polymer ?
#
loop_
_entity_poly.entity_id
_entity_poly.type
_entity_poly.pdbx_seq_one_letter_code
_entity_poly.pdbx_strand_id
1 'polypeptide(L)'
;MAKIKGIVDRIPKKKMIDISTGLRTLYARKEVVQLQRDFLVDNYLRYKRLYEENLACDKSNESLEAGNAWGVKDTKTVLKEKNTLIFQYEKEIAGLREQIASLKEDEPKKFKENVKMVTISFPDQVNYLYEEIGILNESMADKERESREIVLELENKILELQKAVVRAEEAANNVTECRNRNALYDTLAVTEALQKVENENLLLKGTIKNFEQKLYFQDKENKHNKMELEQREKATKMVEMRLEEAGELQKTLSGDEYMIEEIKSVSEAYENITKENTKLIEQINYLNRKNREIEMRLVENQTKAKLTEKNMETTARHVKEIEKLMEAIETARNTHIEKYGTVEEELAHKTATVNELSNAVRVYKRDLGLVEKSAEDKVTTIYAQLNEIKELREKSAGLEKKAKTYEATVNAYEKAFRDNSTTVDLHMQIQDLKEYVYCALCKSNLKTHVIDTCMHCFCEECLEHRLRTRSRFCPKCNQEYSRSDIKRVYL
;
A
#
# COMPACT_ATOMS: atom_id res chain seq x y z
N MET A 1 83.10 -52.22 51.12
CA MET A 1 82.78 -51.45 52.34
C MET A 1 81.34 -50.95 52.25
N ALA A 2 80.53 -51.25 53.28
CA ALA A 2 79.24 -50.65 53.71
C ALA A 2 78.19 -50.24 52.64
N LYS A 3 77.05 -50.94 52.52
CA LYS A 3 75.79 -50.75 53.26
C LYS A 3 75.23 -49.31 53.32
N ILE A 4 74.12 -49.10 52.59
CA ILE A 4 72.78 -48.67 53.06
C ILE A 4 72.72 -47.43 53.99
N LYS A 5 72.25 -46.27 53.46
CA LYS A 5 71.09 -45.45 53.95
C LYS A 5 71.13 -43.99 53.46
N GLY A 6 69.94 -43.46 53.14
CA GLY A 6 69.58 -42.04 52.94
C GLY A 6 69.68 -41.59 51.47
N ILE A 7 68.65 -41.52 50.63
CA ILE A 7 67.33 -40.87 50.72
C ILE A 7 67.44 -39.44 51.25
N VAL A 8 66.88 -38.50 50.44
CA VAL A 8 66.86 -37.03 50.58
C VAL A 8 68.12 -36.43 49.92
N ASP A 9 68.12 -35.78 48.74
CA ASP A 9 67.13 -34.86 48.19
C ASP A 9 67.43 -34.49 46.71
N ARG A 10 66.45 -33.84 46.07
CA ARG A 10 66.50 -33.12 44.76
C ARG A 10 66.08 -33.88 43.51
N ILE A 11 64.86 -34.40 43.56
CA ILE A 11 63.93 -34.34 42.42
C ILE A 11 62.73 -33.53 42.92
N PRO A 12 62.29 -32.45 42.24
CA PRO A 12 61.14 -31.67 42.71
C PRO A 12 59.85 -32.50 42.57
N LYS A 13 59.54 -33.30 43.61
CA LYS A 13 58.22 -33.92 43.82
C LYS A 13 57.08 -32.88 43.87
N LYS A 14 57.40 -31.58 43.90
CA LYS A 14 56.46 -30.48 43.69
C LYS A 14 55.76 -30.55 42.33
N LYS A 15 56.46 -30.72 41.20
CA LYS A 15 55.81 -30.60 39.88
C LYS A 15 54.84 -31.74 39.52
N MET A 16 55.00 -32.94 40.07
CA MET A 16 54.01 -34.03 39.90
C MET A 16 52.89 -34.02 40.93
N ILE A 17 53.14 -33.51 42.14
CA ILE A 17 52.06 -33.23 43.10
C ILE A 17 51.22 -32.05 42.58
N ASP A 18 51.82 -31.01 42.02
CA ASP A 18 51.13 -29.85 41.44
C ASP A 18 50.25 -30.23 40.23
N ILE A 19 50.65 -31.23 39.42
CA ILE A 19 49.83 -31.74 38.31
C ILE A 19 48.69 -32.66 38.80
N SER A 20 48.91 -33.48 39.84
CA SER A 20 47.84 -34.31 40.42
C SER A 20 46.86 -33.54 41.32
N THR A 21 47.31 -32.41 41.88
CA THR A 21 46.50 -31.45 42.65
C THR A 21 45.81 -30.47 41.69
N GLY A 22 46.45 -30.13 40.57
CA GLY A 22 45.89 -29.41 39.42
C GLY A 22 44.78 -30.20 38.70
N LEU A 23 44.95 -31.52 38.52
CA LEU A 23 43.92 -32.39 37.95
C LEU A 23 42.75 -32.66 38.92
N ARG A 24 42.99 -32.69 40.24
CA ARG A 24 41.93 -32.73 41.27
C ARG A 24 41.18 -31.40 41.42
N THR A 25 41.82 -30.27 41.13
CA THR A 25 41.17 -28.94 41.11
C THR A 25 40.47 -28.66 39.77
N LEU A 26 40.91 -29.27 38.67
CA LEU A 26 40.22 -29.27 37.37
C LEU A 26 38.97 -30.18 37.33
N TYR A 27 38.94 -31.29 38.09
CA TYR A 27 37.74 -32.10 38.30
C TYR A 27 36.81 -31.60 39.43
N ALA A 28 37.22 -30.56 40.16
CA ALA A 28 36.39 -29.82 41.11
C ALA A 28 35.73 -28.56 40.50
N ARG A 29 35.86 -28.37 39.18
CA ARG A 29 35.14 -27.35 38.42
C ARG A 29 33.65 -27.69 38.36
N LYS A 30 32.86 -27.07 39.24
CA LYS A 30 31.41 -26.87 39.04
C LYS A 30 31.11 -25.56 38.29
N GLU A 31 31.97 -25.20 37.33
CA GLU A 31 31.76 -24.09 36.40
C GLU A 31 30.55 -24.34 35.46
N VAL A 32 30.04 -25.58 35.38
CA VAL A 32 28.77 -25.92 34.69
C VAL A 32 27.53 -25.66 35.55
N VAL A 33 27.66 -25.51 36.87
CA VAL A 33 26.55 -25.14 37.78
C VAL A 33 26.54 -23.63 38.06
N GLN A 34 27.64 -22.93 37.82
CA GLN A 34 27.74 -21.49 38.06
C GLN A 34 27.17 -20.67 36.89
N LEU A 35 27.44 -21.08 35.64
CA LEU A 35 26.83 -20.45 34.45
C LEU A 35 25.31 -20.69 34.33
N GLN A 36 24.81 -21.79 34.88
CA GLN A 36 23.37 -22.07 34.96
C GLN A 36 22.68 -21.28 36.10
N ARG A 37 23.43 -20.86 37.12
CA ARG A 37 22.96 -20.01 38.22
C ARG A 37 22.91 -18.54 37.80
N ASP A 38 23.90 -18.08 37.05
CA ASP A 38 23.99 -16.68 36.59
C ASP A 38 22.96 -16.40 35.48
N PHE A 39 22.65 -17.38 34.62
CA PHE A 39 21.56 -17.27 33.63
C PHE A 39 20.15 -17.25 34.25
N LEU A 40 19.94 -17.94 35.38
CA LEU A 40 18.65 -17.98 36.08
C LEU A 40 18.45 -16.78 37.02
N VAL A 41 19.51 -16.21 37.59
CA VAL A 41 19.43 -15.03 38.46
C VAL A 41 19.26 -13.74 37.67
N ASP A 42 19.91 -13.59 36.50
CA ASP A 42 19.75 -12.40 35.65
C ASP A 42 18.39 -12.35 34.93
N ASN A 43 17.81 -13.48 34.55
CA ASN A 43 16.47 -13.50 33.95
C ASN A 43 15.34 -13.36 34.98
N TYR A 44 15.53 -13.80 36.22
CA TYR A 44 14.55 -13.62 37.30
C TYR A 44 14.46 -12.16 37.79
N LEU A 45 15.58 -11.44 37.84
CA LEU A 45 15.62 -10.02 38.22
C LEU A 45 15.17 -9.05 37.11
N ARG A 46 15.17 -9.50 35.85
CA ARG A 46 14.65 -8.74 34.70
C ARG A 46 13.13 -8.89 34.55
N TYR A 47 12.57 -10.07 34.87
CA TYR A 47 11.12 -10.28 34.92
C TYR A 47 10.45 -9.67 36.15
N LYS A 48 11.16 -9.52 37.28
CA LYS A 48 10.65 -8.84 38.47
C LYS A 48 10.49 -7.32 38.28
N ARG A 49 11.42 -6.67 37.56
CA ARG A 49 11.34 -5.21 37.25
C ARG A 49 10.27 -4.85 36.22
N LEU A 50 9.96 -5.74 35.26
CA LEU A 50 8.91 -5.50 34.27
C LEU A 50 7.48 -5.76 34.78
N TYR A 51 7.33 -6.48 35.90
CA TYR A 51 6.04 -6.75 36.55
C TYR A 51 5.71 -5.74 37.68
N GLU A 52 6.71 -5.06 38.24
CA GLU A 52 6.56 -4.08 39.32
C GLU A 52 6.48 -2.61 38.83
N GLU A 53 6.68 -2.33 37.53
CA GLU A 53 6.61 -0.96 36.96
C GLU A 53 5.44 -0.71 35.98
N ASN A 54 4.48 -1.63 35.82
CA ASN A 54 3.35 -1.45 34.89
C ASN A 54 1.95 -1.83 35.42
N LEU A 55 1.73 -1.78 36.75
CA LEU A 55 0.39 -1.85 37.31
C LEU A 55 0.22 -0.89 38.50
N ALA A 56 0.21 0.41 38.20
CA ALA A 56 -0.24 1.45 39.12
C ALA A 56 -0.94 2.58 38.34
N CYS A 57 -2.14 2.27 37.82
CA CYS A 57 -3.26 3.20 37.69
C CYS A 57 -4.45 2.43 37.13
N ASP A 58 -5.11 1.66 37.99
CA ASP A 58 -6.57 1.47 37.93
C ASP A 58 -7.02 0.64 39.12
N LYS A 59 -7.72 1.31 40.04
CA LYS A 59 -8.88 0.83 40.82
C LYS A 59 -9.03 1.69 42.07
N SER A 60 -9.88 2.71 41.96
CA SER A 60 -10.72 3.10 43.09
C SER A 60 -12.13 2.62 42.77
N ASN A 61 -12.54 1.53 43.39
CA ASN A 61 -13.95 1.23 43.60
C ASN A 61 -14.05 0.38 44.87
N GLU A 62 -14.30 1.06 45.99
CA GLU A 62 -14.94 0.44 47.14
C GLU A 62 -16.12 1.33 47.54
N SER A 63 -17.23 0.65 47.71
CA SER A 63 -18.58 1.15 47.95
C SER A 63 -18.90 1.30 49.43
N LEU A 64 -19.90 2.17 49.69
CA LEU A 64 -20.78 2.27 50.86
C LEU A 64 -20.25 3.00 52.10
N GLU A 65 -20.82 4.19 52.37
CA GLU A 65 -21.92 4.33 53.34
C GLU A 65 -22.61 5.72 53.29
N ALA A 66 -23.94 5.66 53.41
CA ALA A 66 -24.90 6.61 54.00
C ALA A 66 -24.89 8.12 53.64
N GLY A 67 -26.01 8.57 53.05
CA GLY A 67 -26.41 9.98 53.03
C GLY A 67 -27.73 10.23 52.29
N ASN A 68 -28.85 10.11 53.01
CA ASN A 68 -30.21 10.33 52.51
C ASN A 68 -30.45 11.77 52.04
N ALA A 69 -31.06 11.93 50.85
CA ALA A 69 -31.87 13.11 50.50
C ALA A 69 -32.86 12.83 49.33
N TRP A 70 -34.02 12.26 49.69
CA TRP A 70 -35.36 12.54 49.15
C TRP A 70 -35.67 12.33 47.65
N GLY A 71 -36.51 11.31 47.36
CA GLY A 71 -37.62 11.46 46.41
C GLY A 71 -37.67 10.51 45.20
N VAL A 72 -37.87 9.21 45.42
CA VAL A 72 -38.17 8.22 44.37
C VAL A 72 -39.59 8.46 43.81
N LYS A 73 -39.72 8.67 42.49
CA LYS A 73 -40.93 8.30 41.74
C LYS A 73 -40.77 6.87 41.24
N ASP A 74 -41.78 6.05 41.53
CA ASP A 74 -41.83 4.62 41.26
C ASP A 74 -41.66 4.32 39.76
N THR A 75 -40.74 3.45 39.36
CA THR A 75 -40.48 3.11 37.95
C THR A 75 -41.72 2.51 37.25
N LYS A 76 -42.68 2.02 38.04
CA LYS A 76 -43.99 1.54 37.58
C LYS A 76 -44.96 2.67 37.18
N THR A 77 -44.83 3.88 37.72
CA THR A 77 -45.65 5.04 37.32
C THR A 77 -45.09 5.73 36.08
N VAL A 78 -43.76 5.80 35.93
CA VAL A 78 -43.11 6.33 34.72
C VAL A 78 -43.39 5.46 33.50
N LEU A 79 -43.40 4.12 33.66
CA LEU A 79 -43.79 3.20 32.58
C LEU A 79 -45.28 3.27 32.24
N LYS A 80 -46.17 3.55 33.22
CA LYS A 80 -47.61 3.78 32.97
C LYS A 80 -47.87 5.12 32.28
N GLU A 81 -47.17 6.18 32.64
CA GLU A 81 -47.27 7.49 31.99
C GLU A 81 -46.76 7.43 30.53
N LYS A 82 -45.66 6.71 30.28
CA LYS A 82 -45.13 6.53 28.92
C LYS A 82 -46.00 5.58 28.08
N ASN A 83 -46.54 4.51 28.64
CA ASN A 83 -47.46 3.60 27.91
C ASN A 83 -48.84 4.23 27.66
N THR A 84 -49.33 5.12 28.53
CA THR A 84 -50.58 5.87 28.28
C THR A 84 -50.39 6.94 27.20
N LEU A 85 -49.21 7.58 27.14
CA LEU A 85 -48.83 8.47 26.03
C LEU A 85 -48.68 7.70 24.70
N ILE A 86 -48.08 6.51 24.71
CA ILE A 86 -47.99 5.65 23.52
C ILE A 86 -49.40 5.25 23.06
N PHE A 87 -50.30 4.88 23.97
CA PHE A 87 -51.69 4.54 23.64
C PHE A 87 -52.49 5.75 23.12
N GLN A 88 -52.23 6.96 23.62
CA GLN A 88 -52.80 8.19 23.09
C GLN A 88 -52.31 8.48 21.67
N TYR A 89 -51.00 8.31 21.40
CA TYR A 89 -50.44 8.48 20.06
C TYR A 89 -50.89 7.38 19.09
N GLU A 90 -51.06 6.13 19.54
CA GLU A 90 -51.64 5.06 18.73
C GLU A 90 -53.12 5.32 18.40
N LYS A 91 -53.87 5.95 19.32
CA LYS A 91 -55.26 6.37 19.10
C LYS A 91 -55.37 7.56 18.15
N GLU A 92 -54.42 8.51 18.20
CA GLU A 92 -54.32 9.61 17.23
C GLU A 92 -53.89 9.11 15.85
N ILE A 93 -52.95 8.17 15.77
CA ILE A 93 -52.55 7.51 14.51
C ILE A 93 -53.71 6.66 13.94
N ALA A 94 -54.47 5.98 14.79
CA ALA A 94 -55.68 5.26 14.37
C ALA A 94 -56.76 6.23 13.86
N GLY A 95 -56.98 7.38 14.52
CA GLY A 95 -57.91 8.41 14.06
C GLY A 95 -57.48 9.07 12.74
N LEU A 96 -56.17 9.27 12.53
CA LEU A 96 -55.63 9.75 11.25
C LEU A 96 -55.73 8.69 10.15
N ARG A 97 -55.56 7.40 10.47
CA ARG A 97 -55.80 6.28 9.54
C ARG A 97 -57.28 6.12 9.21
N GLU A 98 -58.18 6.38 10.16
CA GLU A 98 -59.63 6.35 9.98
C GLU A 98 -60.13 7.57 9.19
N GLN A 99 -59.47 8.73 9.29
CA GLN A 99 -59.67 9.89 8.41
C GLN A 99 -59.12 9.67 7.00
N ILE A 100 -58.05 8.88 6.84
CA ILE A 100 -57.53 8.48 5.53
C ILE A 100 -58.41 7.38 4.89
N ALA A 101 -58.95 6.46 5.71
CA ALA A 101 -59.89 5.43 5.27
C ALA A 101 -61.27 6.03 4.92
N SER A 102 -61.72 7.06 5.63
CA SER A 102 -62.96 7.79 5.28
C SER A 102 -62.84 8.69 4.04
N LEU A 103 -61.63 8.81 3.47
CA LEU A 103 -61.38 9.46 2.18
C LEU A 103 -61.03 8.49 1.05
N LYS A 104 -61.09 7.18 1.29
CA LYS A 104 -61.02 6.14 0.25
C LYS A 104 -61.87 4.93 0.61
N GLU A 105 -63.16 5.02 0.29
CA GLU A 105 -63.93 3.88 -0.21
C GLU A 105 -65.26 4.40 -0.77
N ASP A 106 -65.31 4.57 -2.09
CA ASP A 106 -66.50 4.23 -2.86
C ASP A 106 -65.99 3.51 -4.12
N GLU A 107 -65.88 2.18 -4.03
CA GLU A 107 -65.91 1.38 -5.25
C GLU A 107 -67.29 1.53 -5.91
N PRO A 108 -67.34 1.64 -7.25
CA PRO A 108 -68.58 1.98 -7.94
C PRO A 108 -69.55 0.81 -7.93
N LYS A 109 -70.67 0.96 -7.22
CA LYS A 109 -71.87 0.18 -7.50
C LYS A 109 -72.39 0.53 -8.89
N LYS A 110 -72.51 -0.51 -9.71
CA LYS A 110 -73.21 -0.52 -11.00
C LYS A 110 -74.55 0.20 -10.90
N PHE A 111 -74.67 1.34 -11.58
CA PHE A 111 -75.96 1.92 -11.97
C PHE A 111 -75.97 2.02 -13.49
N LYS A 112 -76.72 1.11 -14.12
CA LYS A 112 -77.16 1.26 -15.51
C LYS A 112 -78.35 2.22 -15.48
N GLU A 113 -78.18 3.45 -15.96
CA GLU A 113 -79.21 4.17 -16.71
C GLU A 113 -78.67 5.49 -17.30
N ASN A 114 -78.59 5.49 -18.63
CA ASN A 114 -78.78 6.61 -19.57
C ASN A 114 -78.47 8.04 -19.08
N VAL A 115 -77.22 8.46 -19.25
CA VAL A 115 -76.89 9.88 -19.47
C VAL A 115 -75.99 9.97 -20.70
N LYS A 116 -76.39 10.79 -21.67
CA LYS A 116 -75.68 11.03 -22.93
C LYS A 116 -74.24 11.46 -22.64
N MET A 117 -73.28 10.69 -23.16
CA MET A 117 -71.89 11.10 -23.28
C MET A 117 -71.81 12.42 -24.04
N VAL A 118 -71.49 13.51 -23.34
CA VAL A 118 -70.82 14.64 -23.99
C VAL A 118 -69.37 14.21 -24.12
N THR A 119 -68.99 13.83 -25.33
CA THR A 119 -67.59 13.65 -25.72
C THR A 119 -66.89 14.99 -25.54
N ILE A 120 -66.19 15.18 -24.44
CA ILE A 120 -65.26 16.29 -24.31
C ILE A 120 -64.06 15.89 -25.17
N SER A 121 -63.94 16.47 -26.35
CA SER A 121 -62.68 16.47 -27.09
C SER A 121 -61.66 17.20 -26.21
N PHE A 122 -60.67 16.48 -25.70
CA PHE A 122 -59.45 17.13 -25.23
C PHE A 122 -58.89 17.94 -26.42
N PRO A 123 -58.41 19.17 -26.21
CA PRO A 123 -57.78 19.94 -27.29
C PRO A 123 -56.72 19.06 -27.94
N ASP A 124 -56.66 19.01 -29.28
CA ASP A 124 -55.73 18.15 -30.05
C ASP A 124 -54.27 18.27 -29.57
N GLN A 125 -53.94 19.42 -28.96
CA GLN A 125 -52.65 19.71 -28.32
C GLN A 125 -52.29 18.79 -27.14
N VAL A 126 -53.25 18.34 -26.33
CA VAL A 126 -52.97 17.48 -25.17
C VAL A 126 -52.67 16.05 -25.62
N ASN A 127 -53.41 15.54 -26.61
CA ASN A 127 -53.13 14.22 -27.18
C ASN A 127 -51.79 14.20 -27.92
N TYR A 128 -51.47 15.26 -28.67
CA TYR A 128 -50.17 15.41 -29.31
C TYR A 128 -49.01 15.41 -28.30
N LEU A 129 -49.15 16.13 -27.17
CA LEU A 129 -48.14 16.14 -26.12
C LEU A 129 -47.97 14.78 -25.43
N TYR A 130 -49.04 14.00 -25.24
CA TYR A 130 -48.92 12.64 -24.70
C TYR A 130 -48.24 11.68 -25.69
N GLU A 131 -48.50 11.83 -26.99
CA GLU A 131 -47.85 11.06 -28.05
C GLU A 131 -46.35 11.42 -28.14
N GLU A 132 -46.03 12.71 -28.06
CA GLU A 132 -44.65 13.21 -28.07
C GLU A 132 -43.86 12.81 -26.81
N ILE A 133 -44.50 12.81 -25.63
CA ILE A 133 -43.93 12.25 -24.39
C ILE A 133 -43.72 10.74 -24.52
N GLY A 134 -44.61 10.01 -25.20
CA GLY A 134 -44.45 8.58 -25.49
C GLY A 134 -43.22 8.31 -26.33
N ILE A 135 -43.06 9.04 -27.44
CA ILE A 135 -41.91 8.95 -28.34
C ILE A 135 -40.61 9.33 -27.64
N LEU A 136 -40.62 10.39 -26.82
CA LEU A 136 -39.46 10.80 -26.02
C LEU A 136 -39.08 9.75 -24.98
N ASN A 137 -40.06 9.10 -24.34
CA ASN A 137 -39.78 8.03 -23.38
C ASN A 137 -39.21 6.77 -24.05
N GLU A 138 -39.71 6.38 -25.23
CA GLU A 138 -39.11 5.30 -26.00
C GLU A 138 -37.68 5.65 -26.44
N SER A 139 -37.44 6.87 -26.93
CA SER A 139 -36.11 7.34 -27.30
C SER A 139 -35.14 7.39 -26.11
N MET A 140 -35.61 7.78 -24.92
CA MET A 140 -34.83 7.75 -23.69
C MET A 140 -34.52 6.31 -23.26
N ALA A 141 -35.47 5.38 -23.38
CA ALA A 141 -35.26 3.97 -23.08
C ALA A 141 -34.23 3.32 -24.03
N ASP A 142 -34.25 3.68 -25.31
CA ASP A 142 -33.26 3.22 -26.28
C ASP A 142 -31.86 3.77 -25.98
N LYS A 143 -31.75 5.05 -25.59
CA LYS A 143 -30.47 5.66 -25.18
C LYS A 143 -29.93 5.09 -23.88
N GLU A 144 -30.80 4.75 -22.93
CA GLU A 144 -30.40 4.02 -21.73
C GLU A 144 -29.89 2.62 -22.05
N ARG A 145 -30.50 1.94 -23.04
CA ARG A 145 -30.06 0.62 -23.49
C ARG A 145 -28.68 0.67 -24.16
N GLU A 146 -28.47 1.61 -25.09
CA GLU A 146 -27.16 1.85 -25.71
C GLU A 146 -26.10 2.17 -24.64
N SER A 147 -26.43 3.00 -23.64
CA SER A 147 -25.51 3.34 -22.56
C SER A 147 -25.13 2.11 -21.71
N ARG A 148 -26.09 1.21 -21.43
CA ARG A 148 -25.82 -0.03 -20.70
C ARG A 148 -24.93 -0.98 -21.51
N GLU A 149 -25.12 -1.09 -22.81
CA GLU A 149 -24.26 -1.91 -23.67
C GLU A 149 -22.82 -1.38 -23.71
N ILE A 150 -22.63 -0.06 -23.82
CA ILE A 150 -21.30 0.57 -23.76
C ILE A 150 -20.63 0.33 -22.41
N VAL A 151 -21.38 0.44 -21.30
CA VAL A 151 -20.85 0.14 -19.96
C VAL A 151 -20.39 -1.32 -19.87
N LEU A 152 -21.18 -2.26 -20.40
CA LEU A 152 -20.84 -3.69 -20.40
C LEU A 152 -19.58 -3.97 -21.24
N GLU A 153 -19.42 -3.31 -22.39
CA GLU A 153 -18.21 -3.41 -23.22
C GLU A 153 -16.97 -2.85 -22.48
N LEU A 154 -17.11 -1.72 -21.79
CA LEU A 154 -16.03 -1.12 -21.02
C LEU A 154 -15.62 -2.00 -19.84
N GLU A 155 -16.57 -2.60 -19.13
CA GLU A 155 -16.31 -3.55 -18.04
C GLU A 155 -15.55 -4.78 -18.54
N ASN A 156 -15.96 -5.35 -19.67
CA ASN A 156 -15.26 -6.47 -20.30
C ASN A 156 -13.83 -6.09 -20.70
N LYS A 157 -13.63 -4.88 -21.23
CA LYS A 157 -12.31 -4.38 -21.64
C LYS A 157 -11.40 -4.12 -20.44
N ILE A 158 -11.94 -3.62 -19.33
CA ILE A 158 -11.22 -3.51 -18.06
C ILE A 158 -10.76 -4.88 -17.57
N LEU A 159 -11.62 -5.90 -17.64
CA LEU A 159 -11.28 -7.26 -17.23
C LEU A 159 -10.17 -7.88 -18.11
N GLU A 160 -10.19 -7.63 -19.42
CA GLU A 160 -9.13 -8.07 -20.32
C GLU A 160 -7.79 -7.38 -20.02
N LEU A 161 -7.81 -6.07 -19.78
CA LEU A 161 -6.61 -5.32 -19.40
C LEU A 161 -6.04 -5.79 -18.05
N GLN A 162 -6.89 -6.07 -17.06
CA GLN A 162 -6.46 -6.65 -15.79
C GLN A 162 -5.75 -7.99 -15.98
N LYS A 163 -6.29 -8.88 -16.83
CA LYS A 163 -5.64 -10.16 -17.17
C LYS A 163 -4.30 -9.95 -17.90
N ALA A 164 -4.20 -8.93 -18.76
CA ALA A 164 -2.95 -8.61 -19.45
C ALA A 164 -1.87 -8.08 -18.49
N VAL A 165 -2.25 -7.24 -17.52
CA VAL A 165 -1.34 -6.74 -16.47
C VAL A 165 -0.78 -7.89 -15.64
N VAL A 166 -1.63 -8.81 -15.17
CA VAL A 166 -1.17 -9.98 -14.38
C VAL A 166 -0.18 -10.82 -15.18
N ARG A 167 -0.45 -11.09 -16.46
CA ARG A 167 0.49 -11.84 -17.33
C ARG A 167 1.82 -11.09 -17.54
N ALA A 168 1.79 -9.76 -17.63
CA ALA A 168 3.00 -8.96 -17.75
C ALA A 168 3.82 -8.96 -16.45
N GLU A 169 3.16 -8.91 -15.30
CA GLU A 169 3.80 -9.03 -13.98
C GLU A 169 4.46 -10.41 -13.79
N GLU A 170 3.77 -11.50 -14.16
CA GLU A 170 4.32 -12.85 -14.13
C GLU A 170 5.54 -13.00 -15.06
N ALA A 171 5.47 -12.45 -16.27
CA ALA A 171 6.59 -12.44 -17.21
C ALA A 171 7.79 -11.63 -16.67
N ALA A 172 7.54 -10.46 -16.06
CA ALA A 172 8.57 -9.64 -15.44
C ALA A 172 9.26 -10.37 -14.29
N ASN A 173 8.48 -11.04 -13.42
CA ASN A 173 9.02 -11.83 -12.32
C ASN A 173 9.92 -12.98 -12.83
N ASN A 174 9.49 -13.72 -13.86
CA ASN A 174 10.30 -14.78 -14.47
C ASN A 174 11.63 -14.25 -15.05
N VAL A 175 11.62 -13.06 -15.67
CA VAL A 175 12.85 -12.42 -16.17
C VAL A 175 13.78 -12.02 -15.04
N THR A 176 13.25 -11.46 -13.94
CA THR A 176 14.07 -11.12 -12.76
C THR A 176 14.68 -12.35 -12.11
N GLU A 177 13.93 -13.44 -12.00
CA GLU A 177 14.40 -14.69 -11.43
C GLU A 177 15.50 -15.34 -12.30
N CYS A 178 15.33 -15.31 -13.63
CA CYS A 178 16.34 -15.78 -14.56
C CYS A 178 17.62 -14.94 -14.53
N ARG A 179 17.50 -13.60 -14.43
CA ARG A 179 18.65 -12.70 -14.22
C ARG A 179 19.39 -13.00 -12.92
N ASN A 180 18.67 -13.17 -11.82
CA ASN A 180 19.27 -13.48 -10.52
C ASN A 180 20.01 -14.82 -10.55
N ARG A 181 19.44 -15.82 -11.23
CA ARG A 181 20.07 -17.14 -11.38
C ARG A 181 21.34 -17.07 -12.24
N ASN A 182 21.34 -16.32 -13.34
CA ASN A 182 22.52 -16.12 -14.17
C ASN A 182 23.63 -15.36 -13.42
N ALA A 183 23.28 -14.31 -12.67
CA ALA A 183 24.23 -13.61 -11.82
C ALA A 183 24.88 -14.55 -10.79
N LEU A 184 24.11 -15.49 -10.21
CA LEU A 184 24.65 -16.48 -9.28
C LEU A 184 25.67 -17.41 -9.97
N TYR A 185 25.38 -17.89 -11.19
CA TYR A 185 26.32 -18.72 -11.96
C TYR A 185 27.60 -17.96 -12.32
N ASP A 186 27.50 -16.69 -12.72
CA ASP A 186 28.67 -15.85 -13.01
C ASP A 186 29.51 -15.64 -11.75
N THR A 187 28.89 -15.38 -10.60
CA THR A 187 29.63 -15.29 -9.33
C THR A 187 30.31 -16.60 -8.95
N LEU A 188 29.66 -17.75 -9.15
CA LEU A 188 30.25 -19.06 -8.85
C LEU A 188 31.47 -19.32 -9.73
N ALA A 189 31.38 -19.06 -11.03
CA ALA A 189 32.48 -19.21 -11.98
C ALA A 189 33.69 -18.33 -11.61
N VAL A 190 33.44 -17.07 -11.20
CA VAL A 190 34.50 -16.17 -10.71
C VAL A 190 35.12 -16.69 -9.42
N THR A 191 34.34 -17.22 -8.48
CA THR A 191 34.88 -17.78 -7.23
C THR A 191 35.73 -19.03 -7.46
N GLU A 192 35.32 -19.91 -8.38
CA GLU A 192 36.12 -21.09 -8.75
C GLU A 192 37.43 -20.70 -9.43
N ALA A 193 37.41 -19.68 -10.29
CA ALA A 193 38.61 -19.13 -10.91
C ALA A 193 39.56 -18.53 -9.86
N LEU A 194 39.04 -17.78 -8.89
CA LEU A 194 39.83 -17.23 -7.78
C LEU A 194 40.46 -18.34 -6.93
N GLN A 195 39.72 -19.38 -6.57
CA GLN A 195 40.27 -20.53 -5.84
C GLN A 195 41.39 -21.24 -6.60
N LYS A 196 41.26 -21.40 -7.93
CA LYS A 196 42.34 -21.97 -8.75
C LYS A 196 43.60 -21.11 -8.69
N VAL A 197 43.45 -19.80 -8.86
CA VAL A 197 44.58 -18.85 -8.78
C VAL A 197 45.21 -18.86 -7.38
N GLU A 198 44.42 -18.91 -6.30
CA GLU A 198 44.95 -19.01 -4.93
C GLU A 198 45.75 -20.30 -4.71
N ASN A 199 45.27 -21.43 -5.21
CA ASN A 199 45.96 -22.71 -5.13
C ASN A 199 47.27 -22.70 -5.92
N GLU A 200 47.29 -22.13 -7.12
CA GLU A 200 48.51 -21.95 -7.92
C GLU A 200 49.51 -21.03 -7.20
N ASN A 201 49.03 -19.97 -6.56
CA ASN A 201 49.86 -19.05 -5.79
C ASN A 201 50.49 -19.74 -4.56
N LEU A 202 49.74 -20.61 -3.89
CA LEU A 202 50.24 -21.46 -2.80
C LEU A 202 51.34 -22.44 -3.28
N LEU A 203 51.12 -23.10 -4.42
CA LEU A 203 52.11 -23.98 -5.04
C LEU A 203 53.39 -23.21 -5.41
N LEU A 204 53.25 -22.04 -6.05
CA LEU A 204 54.37 -21.18 -6.41
C LEU A 204 55.16 -20.74 -5.16
N LYS A 205 54.49 -20.32 -4.09
CA LYS A 205 55.14 -20.01 -2.80
C LYS A 205 55.93 -21.19 -2.25
N GLY A 206 55.39 -22.41 -2.35
CA GLY A 206 56.11 -23.63 -1.98
C GLY A 206 57.37 -23.85 -2.82
N THR A 207 57.29 -23.68 -4.14
CA THR A 207 58.45 -23.82 -5.02
C THR A 207 59.52 -22.76 -4.76
N ILE A 208 59.13 -21.50 -4.53
CA ILE A 208 60.06 -20.41 -4.18
C ILE A 208 60.82 -20.76 -2.91
N LYS A 209 60.13 -21.19 -1.85
CA LYS A 209 60.77 -21.60 -0.59
C LYS A 209 61.77 -22.75 -0.78
N ASN A 210 61.47 -23.71 -1.65
CA ASN A 210 62.39 -24.79 -1.99
C ASN A 210 63.62 -24.28 -2.74
N PHE A 211 63.46 -23.32 -3.67
CA PHE A 211 64.58 -22.70 -4.37
C PHE A 211 65.44 -21.84 -3.45
N GLU A 212 64.84 -21.08 -2.53
CA GLU A 212 65.56 -20.33 -1.50
C GLU A 212 66.41 -21.25 -0.62
N GLN A 213 65.86 -22.41 -0.23
CA GLN A 213 66.59 -23.39 0.55
C GLN A 213 67.76 -24.01 -0.23
N LYS A 214 67.57 -24.32 -1.53
CA LYS A 214 68.66 -24.79 -2.40
C LYS A 214 69.76 -23.75 -2.55
N LEU A 215 69.40 -22.48 -2.78
CA LEU A 215 70.36 -21.38 -2.87
C LEU A 215 71.16 -21.22 -1.58
N TYR A 216 70.51 -21.34 -0.42
CA TYR A 216 71.19 -21.29 0.88
C TYR A 216 72.24 -22.40 1.03
N PHE A 217 71.92 -23.64 0.67
CA PHE A 217 72.88 -24.75 0.72
C PHE A 217 74.03 -24.57 -0.27
N GLN A 218 73.72 -24.13 -1.49
CA GLN A 218 74.73 -23.91 -2.53
C GLN A 218 75.69 -22.76 -2.17
N ASP A 219 75.20 -21.70 -1.52
CA ASP A 219 76.07 -20.63 -1.01
C ASP A 219 77.03 -21.13 0.10
N LYS A 220 76.55 -22.03 0.97
CA LYS A 220 77.41 -22.69 1.97
C LYS A 220 78.47 -23.59 1.31
N GLU A 221 78.09 -24.36 0.30
CA GLU A 221 79.01 -25.23 -0.43
C GLU A 221 80.09 -24.42 -1.16
N ASN A 222 79.70 -23.32 -1.82
CA ASN A 222 80.65 -22.41 -2.47
C ASN A 222 81.66 -21.81 -1.48
N LYS A 223 81.21 -21.44 -0.27
CA LYS A 223 82.11 -20.96 0.80
C LYS A 223 83.09 -22.04 1.25
N HIS A 224 82.63 -23.29 1.37
CA HIS A 224 83.50 -24.42 1.70
C HIS A 224 84.55 -24.66 0.61
N ASN A 225 84.12 -24.73 -0.65
CA ASN A 225 85.01 -24.94 -1.80
C ASN A 225 86.07 -23.84 -1.92
N LYS A 226 85.72 -22.59 -1.60
CA LYS A 226 86.68 -21.48 -1.56
C LYS A 226 87.74 -21.68 -0.47
N MET A 227 87.33 -22.08 0.74
CA MET A 227 88.27 -22.38 1.83
C MET A 227 89.20 -23.56 1.49
N GLU A 228 88.67 -24.58 0.82
CA GLU A 228 89.44 -25.75 0.40
C GLU A 228 90.46 -25.40 -0.70
N LEU A 229 90.09 -24.52 -1.63
CA LEU A 229 91.01 -23.99 -2.65
C LEU A 229 92.17 -23.22 -2.00
N GLU A 230 91.87 -22.33 -1.05
CA GLU A 230 92.90 -21.57 -0.31
C GLU A 230 93.84 -22.48 0.50
N GLN A 231 93.35 -23.61 1.02
CA GLN A 231 94.18 -24.61 1.70
C GLN A 231 95.06 -25.38 0.70
N ARG A 232 94.51 -25.75 -0.46
CA ARG A 232 95.28 -26.41 -1.53
C ARG A 232 96.42 -25.53 -2.05
N GLU A 233 96.17 -24.25 -2.31
CA GLU A 233 97.22 -23.32 -2.77
C GLU A 233 98.38 -23.21 -1.77
N LYS A 234 98.09 -23.24 -0.46
CA LYS A 234 99.13 -23.25 0.59
C LYS A 234 99.92 -24.56 0.59
N ALA A 235 99.25 -25.70 0.41
CA ALA A 235 99.91 -27.01 0.33
C ALA A 235 100.80 -27.11 -0.92
N THR A 236 100.35 -26.63 -2.07
CA THR A 236 101.14 -26.63 -3.32
C THR A 236 102.41 -25.82 -3.18
N LYS A 237 102.35 -24.60 -2.61
CA LYS A 237 103.55 -23.78 -2.33
C LYS A 237 104.54 -24.47 -1.38
N MET A 238 104.03 -25.23 -0.42
CA MET A 238 104.86 -25.99 0.53
C MET A 238 105.55 -27.17 -0.14
N VAL A 239 104.89 -27.84 -1.09
CA VAL A 239 105.48 -28.92 -1.89
C VAL A 239 106.53 -28.38 -2.88
N GLU A 240 106.31 -27.20 -3.47
CA GLU A 240 107.28 -26.54 -4.35
C GLU A 240 108.60 -26.22 -3.61
N MET A 241 108.55 -25.68 -2.39
CA MET A 241 109.76 -25.49 -1.56
C MET A 241 110.47 -26.82 -1.24
N ARG A 242 109.72 -27.89 -0.97
CA ARG A 242 110.31 -29.21 -0.66
C ARG A 242 110.92 -29.89 -1.89
N LEU A 243 110.42 -29.58 -3.08
CA LEU A 243 111.00 -30.02 -4.36
C LEU A 243 112.33 -29.30 -4.64
N GLU A 244 112.44 -28.01 -4.30
CA GLU A 244 113.72 -27.28 -4.38
C GLU A 244 114.77 -27.86 -3.40
N GLU A 245 114.37 -28.19 -2.17
CA GLU A 245 115.25 -28.84 -1.18
C GLU A 245 115.65 -30.28 -1.58
N ALA A 246 114.76 -31.01 -2.27
CA ALA A 246 115.04 -32.37 -2.75
C ALA A 246 116.01 -32.39 -3.96
N GLY A 247 115.99 -31.34 -4.79
CA GLY A 247 116.90 -31.19 -5.94
C GLY A 247 118.38 -31.01 -5.57
N GLU A 248 118.67 -30.54 -4.36
CA GLU A 248 120.05 -30.36 -3.88
C GLU A 248 120.69 -31.66 -3.35
N LEU A 249 119.87 -32.62 -2.90
CA LEU A 249 120.30 -33.90 -2.32
C LEU A 249 120.55 -35.01 -3.36
N GLN A 250 120.13 -34.82 -4.61
CA GLN A 250 120.23 -35.80 -5.70
C GLN A 250 121.54 -35.71 -6.51
N LYS A 251 122.63 -35.18 -5.94
CA LYS A 251 123.94 -35.05 -6.61
C LYS A 251 124.99 -36.10 -6.23
N THR A 252 124.62 -37.13 -5.48
CA THR A 252 125.55 -38.18 -5.04
C THR A 252 124.86 -39.53 -4.96
N LEU A 253 125.03 -40.40 -5.98
CA LEU A 253 125.64 -41.74 -5.86
C LEU A 253 125.42 -42.63 -7.10
N SER A 254 126.34 -42.54 -8.06
CA SER A 254 126.41 -43.34 -9.29
C SER A 254 126.98 -44.75 -9.07
N GLY A 255 126.21 -45.78 -9.41
CA GLY A 255 126.71 -47.16 -9.51
C GLY A 255 125.63 -48.24 -9.68
N ASP A 256 124.67 -48.29 -8.75
CA ASP A 256 123.43 -49.09 -8.86
C ASP A 256 122.24 -48.25 -9.37
N GLU A 257 122.53 -46.98 -9.66
CA GLU A 257 121.63 -45.90 -10.03
C GLU A 257 120.96 -46.11 -11.40
N TYR A 258 121.65 -46.70 -12.38
CA TYR A 258 121.13 -46.87 -13.75
C TYR A 258 119.98 -47.89 -13.87
N MET A 259 120.05 -49.03 -13.18
CA MET A 259 118.94 -50.00 -13.20
C MET A 259 117.76 -49.52 -12.36
N ILE A 260 118.04 -48.83 -11.25
CA ILE A 260 117.01 -48.18 -10.45
C ILE A 260 116.42 -46.99 -11.22
N GLU A 261 117.18 -46.27 -12.05
CA GLU A 261 116.70 -45.20 -12.95
C GLU A 261 115.85 -45.74 -14.09
N GLU A 262 116.22 -46.86 -14.73
CA GLU A 262 115.37 -47.45 -15.75
C GLU A 262 114.06 -48.00 -15.15
N ILE A 263 114.12 -48.67 -13.99
CA ILE A 263 112.91 -49.11 -13.28
C ILE A 263 112.08 -47.92 -12.80
N LYS A 264 112.70 -46.84 -12.32
CA LYS A 264 112.01 -45.59 -11.95
C LYS A 264 111.40 -44.92 -13.17
N SER A 265 112.11 -44.83 -14.29
CA SER A 265 111.63 -44.23 -15.55
C SER A 265 110.45 -45.01 -16.12
N VAL A 266 110.52 -46.34 -16.12
CA VAL A 266 109.41 -47.20 -16.53
C VAL A 266 108.25 -47.08 -15.54
N SER A 267 108.52 -47.09 -14.24
CA SER A 267 107.49 -46.93 -13.21
C SER A 267 106.81 -45.56 -13.29
N GLU A 268 107.56 -44.49 -13.56
CA GLU A 268 107.08 -43.13 -13.75
C GLU A 268 106.28 -43.00 -15.05
N ALA A 269 106.71 -43.64 -16.13
CA ALA A 269 105.93 -43.74 -17.36
C ALA A 269 104.61 -44.49 -17.15
N TYR A 270 104.61 -45.61 -16.43
CA TYR A 270 103.39 -46.33 -16.03
C TYR A 270 102.52 -45.50 -15.09
N GLU A 271 103.10 -44.77 -14.16
CA GLU A 271 102.36 -43.87 -13.26
C GLU A 271 101.72 -42.71 -14.03
N ASN A 272 102.41 -42.18 -15.05
CA ASN A 272 101.88 -41.14 -15.92
C ASN A 272 100.76 -41.66 -16.82
N ILE A 273 100.92 -42.86 -17.40
CA ILE A 273 99.86 -43.51 -18.19
C ILE A 273 98.65 -43.86 -17.32
N THR A 274 98.85 -44.31 -16.08
CA THR A 274 97.72 -44.58 -15.15
C THR A 274 97.04 -43.28 -14.70
N LYS A 275 97.79 -42.20 -14.49
CA LYS A 275 97.24 -40.84 -14.26
C LYS A 275 96.45 -40.33 -15.48
N GLU A 276 96.89 -40.59 -16.70
CA GLU A 276 96.13 -40.24 -17.90
C GLU A 276 94.88 -41.12 -18.08
N ASN A 277 95.00 -42.43 -17.86
CA ASN A 277 93.85 -43.34 -17.93
C ASN A 277 92.78 -43.00 -16.88
N THR A 278 93.18 -42.61 -15.67
CA THR A 278 92.22 -42.15 -14.65
C THR A 278 91.54 -40.84 -15.06
N LYS A 279 92.27 -39.87 -15.60
CA LYS A 279 91.68 -38.64 -16.18
C LYS A 279 90.71 -38.94 -17.33
N LEU A 280 91.06 -39.86 -18.23
CA LEU A 280 90.18 -40.28 -19.33
C LEU A 280 88.91 -40.96 -18.80
N ILE A 281 89.02 -41.82 -17.78
CA ILE A 281 87.87 -42.45 -17.12
C ILE A 281 86.96 -41.39 -16.47
N GLU A 282 87.54 -40.40 -15.79
CA GLU A 282 86.79 -39.28 -15.22
C GLU A 282 86.05 -38.47 -16.30
N GLN A 283 86.71 -38.19 -17.42
CA GLN A 283 86.11 -37.49 -18.55
C GLN A 283 84.96 -38.29 -19.18
N ILE A 284 85.14 -39.61 -19.37
CA ILE A 284 84.09 -40.51 -19.86
C ILE A 284 82.91 -40.51 -18.89
N ASN A 285 83.17 -40.59 -17.58
CA ASN A 285 82.12 -40.54 -16.56
C ASN A 285 81.37 -39.20 -16.55
N TYR A 286 82.07 -38.09 -16.72
CA TYR A 286 81.46 -36.77 -16.84
C TYR A 286 80.57 -36.67 -18.09
N LEU A 287 81.06 -37.10 -19.25
CA LEU A 287 80.30 -37.12 -20.51
C LEU A 287 79.08 -38.04 -20.40
N ASN A 288 79.21 -39.22 -19.78
CA ASN A 288 78.10 -40.13 -19.54
C ASN A 288 77.03 -39.51 -18.63
N ARG A 289 77.42 -38.76 -17.59
CA ARG A 289 76.47 -38.01 -16.76
C ARG A 289 75.74 -36.94 -17.57
N LYS A 290 76.47 -36.18 -18.39
CA LYS A 290 75.88 -35.15 -19.28
C LYS A 290 74.93 -35.75 -20.32
N ASN A 291 75.29 -36.88 -20.91
CA ASN A 291 74.41 -37.58 -21.86
C ASN A 291 73.11 -38.03 -21.19
N ARG A 292 73.16 -38.59 -19.97
CA ARG A 292 71.95 -38.94 -19.21
C ARG A 292 71.08 -37.73 -18.88
N GLU A 293 71.68 -36.59 -18.54
CA GLU A 293 70.93 -35.34 -18.31
C GLU A 293 70.20 -34.89 -19.58
N ILE A 294 70.86 -34.97 -20.74
CA ILE A 294 70.27 -34.60 -22.04
C ILE A 294 69.14 -35.56 -22.41
N GLU A 295 69.32 -36.87 -22.23
CA GLU A 295 68.30 -37.88 -22.47
C GLU A 295 67.05 -37.64 -21.61
N MET A 296 67.23 -37.34 -20.32
CA MET A 296 66.12 -37.02 -19.43
C MET A 296 65.35 -35.78 -19.90
N ARG A 297 66.06 -34.71 -20.30
CA ARG A 297 65.43 -33.50 -20.87
C ARG A 297 64.71 -33.77 -22.18
N LEU A 298 65.24 -34.66 -23.02
CA LEU A 298 64.60 -35.03 -24.28
C LEU A 298 63.26 -35.71 -24.03
N VAL A 299 63.21 -36.66 -23.09
CA VAL A 299 61.97 -37.34 -22.69
C VAL A 299 60.98 -36.36 -22.06
N GLU A 300 61.43 -35.47 -21.18
CA GLU A 300 60.59 -34.40 -20.61
C GLU A 300 60.01 -33.48 -21.70
N ASN A 301 60.80 -33.07 -22.68
CA ASN A 301 60.32 -32.24 -23.78
C ASN A 301 59.33 -32.99 -24.69
N GLN A 302 59.57 -34.27 -24.98
CA GLN A 302 58.65 -35.09 -25.76
C GLN A 302 57.29 -35.29 -25.04
N THR A 303 57.31 -35.50 -23.73
CA THR A 303 56.07 -35.62 -22.93
C THR A 303 55.31 -34.30 -22.86
N LYS A 304 56.02 -33.17 -22.67
CA LYS A 304 55.42 -31.82 -22.76
C LYS A 304 54.81 -31.56 -24.13
N ALA A 305 55.49 -31.90 -25.22
CA ALA A 305 55.00 -31.71 -26.58
C ALA A 305 53.67 -32.48 -26.84
N LYS A 306 53.62 -33.75 -26.41
CA LYS A 306 52.40 -34.57 -26.50
C LYS A 306 51.26 -34.00 -25.67
N LEU A 307 51.56 -33.47 -24.48
CA LEU A 307 50.57 -32.83 -23.62
C LEU A 307 50.03 -31.53 -24.26
N THR A 308 50.91 -30.71 -24.85
CA THR A 308 50.50 -29.48 -25.55
C THR A 308 49.65 -29.78 -26.78
N GLU A 309 49.97 -30.83 -27.53
CA GLU A 309 49.18 -31.27 -28.69
C GLU A 309 47.77 -31.72 -28.28
N LYS A 310 47.67 -32.53 -27.22
CA LYS A 310 46.36 -32.94 -26.67
C LYS A 310 45.54 -31.75 -26.16
N ASN A 311 46.19 -30.77 -25.52
CA ASN A 311 45.53 -29.55 -25.07
C ASN A 311 45.09 -28.65 -26.24
N MET A 312 45.86 -28.60 -27.34
CA MET A 312 45.45 -27.92 -28.57
C MET A 312 44.22 -28.59 -29.20
N GLU A 313 44.15 -29.92 -29.17
CA GLU A 313 42.99 -30.64 -29.70
C GLU A 313 41.72 -30.42 -28.85
N THR A 314 41.84 -30.41 -27.52
CA THR A 314 40.69 -30.12 -26.63
C THR A 314 40.24 -28.68 -26.76
N THR A 315 41.16 -27.72 -26.81
CA THR A 315 40.82 -26.30 -27.04
C THR A 315 40.15 -26.09 -28.40
N ALA A 316 40.63 -26.72 -29.47
CA ALA A 316 39.98 -26.66 -30.78
C ALA A 316 38.54 -27.23 -30.75
N ARG A 317 38.29 -28.26 -29.94
CA ARG A 317 36.94 -28.81 -29.75
C ARG A 317 36.03 -27.81 -29.02
N HIS A 318 36.52 -27.19 -27.95
CA HIS A 318 35.76 -26.18 -27.21
C HIS A 318 35.47 -24.93 -28.04
N VAL A 319 36.41 -24.49 -28.89
CA VAL A 319 36.17 -23.37 -29.82
C VAL A 319 35.00 -23.68 -30.75
N LYS A 320 34.95 -24.87 -31.35
CA LYS A 320 33.83 -25.29 -32.21
C LYS A 320 32.49 -25.39 -31.45
N GLU A 321 32.51 -25.78 -30.19
CA GLU A 321 31.31 -25.80 -29.35
C GLU A 321 30.82 -24.39 -29.04
N ILE A 322 31.74 -23.46 -28.74
CA ILE A 322 31.44 -22.05 -28.50
C ILE A 322 30.84 -21.40 -29.76
N GLU A 323 31.41 -21.65 -30.95
CA GLU A 323 30.89 -21.13 -32.22
C GLU A 323 29.43 -21.57 -32.45
N LYS A 324 29.11 -22.85 -32.23
CA LYS A 324 27.73 -23.35 -32.34
C LYS A 324 26.78 -22.69 -31.34
N LEU A 325 27.24 -22.46 -30.11
CA LEU A 325 26.44 -21.77 -29.10
C LEU A 325 26.22 -20.30 -29.47
N MET A 326 27.21 -19.63 -30.05
CA MET A 326 27.07 -18.26 -30.55
C MET A 326 26.02 -18.16 -31.66
N GLU A 327 26.04 -19.06 -32.64
CA GLU A 327 25.01 -19.12 -33.70
C GLU A 327 23.61 -19.37 -33.13
N ALA A 328 23.48 -20.26 -32.14
CA ALA A 328 22.21 -20.53 -31.46
C ALA A 328 21.71 -19.30 -30.68
N ILE A 329 22.60 -18.55 -30.03
CA ILE A 329 22.25 -17.31 -29.32
C ILE A 329 21.83 -16.22 -30.30
N GLU A 330 22.52 -16.09 -31.44
CA GLU A 330 22.23 -15.07 -32.44
C GLU A 330 20.89 -15.31 -33.14
N THR A 331 20.59 -16.56 -33.50
CA THR A 331 19.28 -16.94 -34.02
C THR A 331 18.17 -16.68 -32.99
N ALA A 332 18.36 -17.08 -31.72
CA ALA A 332 17.41 -16.78 -30.65
C ALA A 332 17.20 -15.26 -30.49
N ARG A 333 18.28 -14.47 -30.48
CA ARG A 333 18.22 -13.00 -30.40
C ARG A 333 17.39 -12.41 -31.54
N ASN A 334 17.60 -12.85 -32.78
CA ASN A 334 16.86 -12.34 -33.94
C ASN A 334 15.37 -12.67 -33.83
N THR A 335 15.01 -13.89 -33.42
CA THR A 335 13.59 -14.25 -33.19
C THR A 335 12.96 -13.44 -32.06
N HIS A 336 13.73 -13.07 -31.03
CA HIS A 336 13.24 -12.19 -29.98
C HIS A 336 13.01 -10.77 -30.48
N ILE A 337 13.94 -10.21 -31.28
CA ILE A 337 13.78 -8.88 -31.87
C ILE A 337 12.51 -8.80 -32.73
N GLU A 338 12.26 -9.80 -33.58
CA GLU A 338 11.04 -9.86 -34.39
C GLU A 338 9.77 -9.88 -33.51
N LYS A 339 9.75 -10.72 -32.47
CA LYS A 339 8.62 -10.78 -31.52
C LYS A 339 8.40 -9.47 -30.76
N TYR A 340 9.48 -8.79 -30.35
CA TYR A 340 9.37 -7.49 -29.69
C TYR A 340 8.86 -6.42 -30.64
N GLY A 341 9.31 -6.41 -31.89
CA GLY A 341 8.80 -5.49 -32.93
C GLY A 341 7.29 -5.63 -33.14
N THR A 342 6.77 -6.86 -33.25
CA THR A 342 5.32 -7.08 -33.39
C THR A 342 4.52 -6.60 -32.18
N VAL A 343 5.07 -6.77 -30.97
CA VAL A 343 4.40 -6.30 -29.74
C VAL A 343 4.40 -4.78 -29.65
N GLU A 344 5.47 -4.11 -30.10
CA GLU A 344 5.52 -2.65 -30.17
C GLU A 344 4.49 -2.08 -31.16
N GLU A 345 4.33 -2.71 -32.33
CA GLU A 345 3.30 -2.35 -33.31
C GLU A 345 1.88 -2.55 -32.74
N GLU A 346 1.61 -3.68 -32.09
CA GLU A 346 0.33 -3.94 -31.42
C GLU A 346 0.04 -2.91 -30.33
N LEU A 347 1.05 -2.56 -29.52
CA LEU A 347 0.92 -1.56 -28.46
C LEU A 347 0.63 -0.17 -29.03
N ALA A 348 1.32 0.21 -30.12
CA ALA A 348 1.07 1.47 -30.81
C ALA A 348 -0.38 1.54 -31.34
N HIS A 349 -0.86 0.46 -31.97
CA HIS A 349 -2.22 0.37 -32.45
C HIS A 349 -3.24 0.45 -31.31
N LYS A 350 -3.05 -0.30 -30.22
CA LYS A 350 -3.95 -0.23 -29.05
C LYS A 350 -3.95 1.16 -28.42
N THR A 351 -2.80 1.81 -28.32
CA THR A 351 -2.69 3.18 -27.80
C THR A 351 -3.45 4.18 -28.67
N ALA A 352 -3.37 4.06 -30.00
CA ALA A 352 -4.14 4.88 -30.93
C ALA A 352 -5.65 4.69 -30.71
N THR A 353 -6.13 3.44 -30.62
CA THR A 353 -7.56 3.15 -30.38
C THR A 353 -8.06 3.68 -29.03
N VAL A 354 -7.24 3.63 -27.98
CA VAL A 354 -7.59 4.19 -26.67
C VAL A 354 -7.73 5.71 -26.75
N ASN A 355 -6.85 6.38 -27.49
CA ASN A 355 -6.92 7.83 -27.68
C ASN A 355 -8.18 8.24 -28.47
N GLU A 356 -8.55 7.48 -29.50
CA GLU A 356 -9.80 7.68 -30.26
C GLU A 356 -11.03 7.52 -29.37
N LEU A 357 -11.10 6.43 -28.60
CA LEU A 357 -12.20 6.17 -27.67
C LEU A 357 -12.27 7.24 -26.56
N SER A 358 -11.13 7.66 -26.01
CA SER A 358 -11.06 8.74 -25.02
C SER A 358 -11.58 10.06 -25.59
N ASN A 359 -11.26 10.38 -26.84
CA ASN A 359 -11.81 11.53 -27.53
C ASN A 359 -13.33 11.42 -27.74
N ALA A 360 -13.84 10.25 -28.13
CA ALA A 360 -15.28 10.03 -28.30
C ALA A 360 -16.03 10.18 -26.96
N VAL A 361 -15.53 9.58 -25.88
CA VAL A 361 -16.11 9.74 -24.52
C VAL A 361 -16.13 11.20 -24.10
N ARG A 362 -15.09 11.97 -24.42
CA ARG A 362 -15.05 13.41 -24.11
C ARG A 362 -16.11 14.19 -24.89
N VAL A 363 -16.38 13.83 -26.15
CA VAL A 363 -17.46 14.43 -26.95
C VAL A 363 -18.81 14.07 -26.35
N TYR A 364 -19.08 12.79 -26.10
CA TYR A 364 -20.35 12.35 -25.51
C TYR A 364 -20.64 12.98 -24.14
N LYS A 365 -19.61 13.18 -23.30
CA LYS A 365 -19.78 13.93 -22.03
C LYS A 365 -20.21 15.38 -22.24
N ARG A 366 -19.72 16.06 -23.29
CA ARG A 366 -20.18 17.41 -23.60
C ARG A 366 -21.61 17.40 -24.10
N ASP A 367 -21.96 16.47 -24.98
CA ASP A 367 -23.30 16.37 -25.55
C ASP A 367 -24.33 16.05 -24.46
N LEU A 368 -24.00 15.14 -23.54
CA LEU A 368 -24.84 14.83 -22.39
C LEU A 368 -25.08 16.08 -21.53
N GLY A 369 -24.03 16.86 -21.24
CA GLY A 369 -24.18 18.10 -20.48
C GLY A 369 -25.01 19.18 -21.20
N LEU A 370 -25.04 19.18 -22.54
CA LEU A 370 -25.94 20.06 -23.31
C LEU A 370 -27.39 19.60 -23.23
N VAL A 371 -27.64 18.29 -23.29
CA VAL A 371 -28.97 17.71 -23.14
C VAL A 371 -29.51 17.92 -21.73
N GLU A 372 -28.69 17.74 -20.69
CA GLU A 372 -29.05 18.01 -19.30
C GLU A 372 -29.49 19.46 -19.11
N LYS A 373 -28.72 20.43 -19.61
CA LYS A 373 -29.10 21.85 -19.57
C LYS A 373 -30.40 22.14 -20.31
N SER A 374 -30.58 21.57 -21.50
CA SER A 374 -31.82 21.73 -22.27
C SER A 374 -33.03 21.13 -21.54
N ALA A 375 -32.85 20.01 -20.85
CA ALA A 375 -33.89 19.40 -20.02
C ALA A 375 -34.21 20.27 -18.79
N GLU A 376 -33.19 20.80 -18.11
CA GLU A 376 -33.35 21.76 -17.00
C GLU A 376 -34.14 23.00 -17.45
N ASP A 377 -33.77 23.60 -18.58
CA ASP A 377 -34.47 24.75 -19.16
C ASP A 377 -35.94 24.42 -19.46
N LYS A 378 -36.21 23.26 -20.10
CA LYS A 378 -37.59 22.82 -20.36
C LYS A 378 -38.37 22.62 -19.06
N VAL A 379 -37.79 21.98 -18.05
CA VAL A 379 -38.44 21.78 -16.74
C VAL A 379 -38.78 23.12 -16.10
N THR A 380 -37.87 24.10 -16.13
CA THR A 380 -38.15 25.44 -15.59
C THR A 380 -39.30 26.13 -16.33
N THR A 381 -39.35 26.03 -17.67
CA THR A 381 -40.46 26.58 -18.46
C THR A 381 -41.79 25.89 -18.17
N ILE A 382 -41.82 24.57 -17.99
CA ILE A 382 -43.03 23.82 -17.61
C ILE A 382 -43.51 24.25 -16.23
N TYR A 383 -42.61 24.41 -15.26
CA TYR A 383 -42.99 24.90 -13.93
C TYR A 383 -43.55 26.33 -13.97
N ALA A 384 -42.99 27.21 -14.82
CA ALA A 384 -43.53 28.55 -15.03
C ALA A 384 -44.95 28.51 -15.61
N GLN A 385 -45.17 27.71 -16.67
CA GLN A 385 -46.49 27.51 -17.27
C GLN A 385 -47.50 26.93 -16.28
N LEU A 386 -47.07 25.97 -15.45
CA LEU A 386 -47.93 25.36 -14.43
C LEU A 386 -48.36 26.37 -13.36
N ASN A 387 -47.47 27.29 -12.97
CA ASN A 387 -47.81 28.38 -12.06
C ASN A 387 -48.78 29.38 -12.70
N GLU A 388 -48.58 29.74 -13.96
CA GLU A 388 -49.50 30.61 -14.70
C GLU A 388 -50.90 29.99 -14.81
N ILE A 389 -50.99 28.69 -15.11
CA ILE A 389 -52.26 27.95 -15.14
C ILE A 389 -52.94 27.96 -13.76
N LYS A 390 -52.18 27.82 -12.66
CA LYS A 390 -52.74 27.91 -11.29
C LYS A 390 -53.35 29.29 -11.05
N GLU A 391 -52.62 30.37 -11.36
CA GLU A 391 -53.12 31.74 -11.21
C GLU A 391 -54.38 31.99 -12.05
N LEU A 392 -54.40 31.50 -13.30
CA LEU A 392 -55.58 31.62 -14.17
C LEU A 392 -56.77 30.84 -13.63
N ARG A 393 -56.55 29.63 -13.08
CA ARG A 393 -57.61 28.84 -12.42
C ARG A 393 -58.18 29.56 -11.20
N GLU A 394 -57.34 30.16 -10.36
CA GLU A 394 -57.79 30.94 -9.21
C GLU A 394 -58.60 32.17 -9.63
N LYS A 395 -58.15 32.88 -10.68
CA LYS A 395 -58.89 33.99 -11.28
C LYS A 395 -60.25 33.54 -11.83
N SER A 396 -60.28 32.42 -12.57
CA SER A 396 -61.53 31.83 -13.10
C SER A 396 -62.50 31.46 -11.98
N ALA A 397 -62.03 30.76 -10.94
CA ALA A 397 -62.85 30.39 -9.79
C ALA A 397 -63.40 31.63 -9.05
N GLY A 398 -62.59 32.70 -8.95
CA GLY A 398 -63.02 33.99 -8.40
C GLY A 398 -64.10 34.67 -9.24
N LEU A 399 -63.98 34.64 -10.57
CA LEU A 399 -64.98 35.18 -11.50
C LEU A 399 -66.27 34.35 -11.51
N GLU A 400 -66.19 33.03 -11.45
CA GLU A 400 -67.35 32.14 -11.35
C GLU A 400 -68.16 32.39 -10.06
N LYS A 401 -67.48 32.59 -8.93
CA LYS A 401 -68.15 32.98 -7.67
C LYS A 401 -68.90 34.30 -7.83
N LYS A 402 -68.26 35.30 -8.46
CA LYS A 402 -68.88 36.60 -8.74
C LYS A 402 -70.08 36.46 -9.68
N ALA A 403 -69.96 35.67 -10.74
CA ALA A 403 -71.05 35.40 -11.69
C ALA A 403 -72.25 34.78 -10.97
N LYS A 404 -72.04 33.75 -10.13
CA LYS A 404 -73.11 33.14 -9.33
C LYS A 404 -73.77 34.13 -8.37
N THR A 405 -73.02 35.01 -7.73
CA THR A 405 -73.62 36.06 -6.88
C THR A 405 -74.45 37.04 -7.70
N TYR A 406 -73.97 37.45 -8.88
CA TYR A 406 -74.74 38.32 -9.76
C TYR A 406 -75.99 37.65 -10.32
N GLU A 407 -75.91 36.39 -10.74
CA GLU A 407 -77.08 35.59 -11.14
C GLU A 407 -78.10 35.47 -10.01
N ALA A 408 -77.65 35.23 -8.77
CA ALA A 408 -78.54 35.21 -7.61
C ALA A 408 -79.20 36.57 -7.38
N THR A 409 -78.48 37.68 -7.53
CA THR A 409 -79.07 39.02 -7.44
C THR A 409 -80.05 39.30 -8.56
N VAL A 410 -79.73 38.96 -9.82
CA VAL A 410 -80.62 39.15 -10.97
C VAL A 410 -81.88 38.33 -10.81
N ASN A 411 -81.77 37.06 -10.39
CA ASN A 411 -82.94 36.22 -10.10
C ASN A 411 -83.79 36.76 -8.95
N ALA A 412 -83.17 37.37 -7.93
CA ALA A 412 -83.90 38.04 -6.85
C ALA A 412 -84.63 39.29 -7.37
N TYR A 413 -83.99 40.10 -8.21
CA TYR A 413 -84.61 41.26 -8.87
C TYR A 413 -85.73 40.85 -9.84
N GLU A 414 -85.54 39.82 -10.65
CA GLU A 414 -86.58 39.31 -11.57
C GLU A 414 -87.78 38.73 -10.84
N LYS A 415 -87.57 38.05 -9.70
CA LYS A 415 -88.67 37.60 -8.83
C LYS A 415 -89.38 38.79 -8.18
N ALA A 416 -88.64 39.76 -7.65
CA ALA A 416 -89.22 40.98 -7.08
C ALA A 416 -90.00 41.82 -8.11
N PHE A 417 -89.55 41.84 -9.37
CA PHE A 417 -90.23 42.53 -10.47
C PHE A 417 -91.50 41.80 -10.92
N ARG A 418 -91.52 40.46 -10.91
CA ARG A 418 -92.72 39.65 -11.21
C ARG A 418 -93.79 39.75 -10.13
N ASP A 419 -93.40 39.89 -8.87
CA ASP A 419 -94.33 39.90 -7.74
C ASP A 419 -94.89 41.30 -7.38
N ASN A 420 -94.56 42.32 -8.17
CA ASN A 420 -95.06 43.71 -8.06
C ASN A 420 -95.16 44.22 -6.61
N SER A 421 -94.13 43.91 -5.81
CA SER A 421 -94.13 44.16 -4.38
C SER A 421 -93.20 45.32 -4.05
N THR A 422 -93.78 46.52 -3.97
CA THR A 422 -93.16 47.72 -3.37
C THR A 422 -92.78 47.54 -1.89
N THR A 423 -93.00 46.36 -1.30
CA THR A 423 -92.74 46.12 0.12
C THR A 423 -91.26 45.88 0.43
N VAL A 424 -90.43 45.42 -0.51
CA VAL A 424 -89.02 45.11 -0.22
C VAL A 424 -88.20 46.38 0.01
N ASP A 425 -88.42 47.41 -0.83
CA ASP A 425 -87.81 48.73 -0.65
C ASP A 425 -88.28 49.40 0.65
N LEU A 426 -89.56 49.28 0.99
CA LEU A 426 -90.11 49.79 2.26
C LEU A 426 -89.53 49.04 3.47
N HIS A 427 -89.32 47.73 3.40
CA HIS A 427 -88.73 46.97 4.51
C HIS A 427 -87.25 47.30 4.72
N MET A 428 -86.48 47.46 3.64
CA MET A 428 -85.08 47.91 3.74
C MET A 428 -85.00 49.33 4.29
N GLN A 429 -85.83 50.25 3.81
CA GLN A 429 -85.89 51.62 4.33
C GLN A 429 -86.32 51.68 5.81
N ILE A 430 -87.31 50.87 6.22
CA ILE A 430 -87.72 50.77 7.64
C ILE A 430 -86.58 50.19 8.49
N GLN A 431 -85.81 49.23 7.97
CA GLN A 431 -84.69 48.65 8.70
C GLN A 431 -83.55 49.65 8.88
N ASP A 432 -83.22 50.42 7.84
CA ASP A 432 -82.23 51.50 7.92
C ASP A 432 -82.67 52.59 8.91
N LEU A 433 -83.95 52.98 8.89
CA LEU A 433 -84.52 53.95 9.84
C LEU A 433 -84.49 53.43 11.29
N LYS A 434 -84.69 52.13 11.52
CA LYS A 434 -84.59 51.53 12.86
C LYS A 434 -83.17 51.65 13.44
N GLU A 435 -82.10 51.55 12.64
CA GLU A 435 -80.73 51.70 13.15
C GLU A 435 -80.43 53.11 13.69
N TYR A 436 -81.12 54.14 13.17
CA TYR A 436 -81.00 55.50 13.67
C TYR A 436 -81.68 55.71 15.02
N VAL A 437 -82.77 55.00 15.31
CA VAL A 437 -83.57 55.21 16.52
C VAL A 437 -83.20 54.25 17.66
N TYR A 438 -82.88 52.98 17.35
CA TYR A 438 -82.59 51.95 18.35
C TYR A 438 -81.11 51.90 18.75
N CYS A 439 -80.87 51.61 20.03
CA CYS A 439 -79.54 51.48 20.60
C CYS A 439 -78.74 50.38 19.89
N ALA A 440 -77.53 50.70 19.43
CA ALA A 440 -76.70 49.76 18.67
C ALA A 440 -76.24 48.52 19.48
N LEU A 441 -76.29 48.58 20.81
CA LEU A 441 -75.85 47.49 21.70
C LEU A 441 -76.91 46.41 21.88
N CYS A 442 -78.14 46.81 22.22
CA CYS A 442 -79.23 45.86 22.46
C CYS A 442 -80.17 45.70 21.27
N LYS A 443 -80.16 46.64 20.32
CA LYS A 443 -81.07 46.73 19.16
C LYS A 443 -82.56 46.69 19.50
N SER A 444 -82.91 46.80 20.78
CA SER A 444 -84.28 46.70 21.31
C SER A 444 -84.78 48.00 21.93
N ASN A 445 -83.93 48.70 22.67
CA ASN A 445 -84.28 49.94 23.37
C ASN A 445 -83.95 51.17 22.53
N LEU A 446 -84.76 52.22 22.64
CA LEU A 446 -84.52 53.50 21.98
C LEU A 446 -83.24 54.17 22.53
N LYS A 447 -82.56 54.96 21.70
CA LYS A 447 -81.46 55.82 22.15
C LYS A 447 -82.04 56.91 23.07
N THR A 448 -81.61 56.93 24.32
CA THR A 448 -82.11 57.88 25.34
C THR A 448 -80.99 58.68 26.01
N HIS A 449 -79.74 58.24 25.86
CA HIS A 449 -78.59 58.87 26.52
C HIS A 449 -77.44 59.03 25.53
N VAL A 450 -76.75 60.17 25.63
CA VAL A 450 -75.56 60.50 24.84
C VAL A 450 -74.34 60.56 25.76
N ILE A 451 -73.20 60.11 25.26
CA ILE A 451 -71.90 60.33 25.89
C ILE A 451 -71.36 61.67 25.41
N ASP A 452 -71.24 62.66 26.29
CA ASP A 452 -70.85 64.04 25.98
C ASP A 452 -69.46 64.14 25.32
N THR A 453 -68.54 63.23 25.66
CA THR A 453 -67.17 63.27 25.16
C THR A 453 -67.01 62.85 23.69
N CYS A 454 -67.95 62.04 23.16
CA CYS A 454 -67.86 61.50 21.79
C CYS A 454 -69.17 61.56 21.00
N MET A 455 -70.24 62.11 21.59
CA MET A 455 -71.56 62.33 21.00
C MET A 455 -72.25 61.07 20.46
N HIS A 456 -71.83 59.88 20.90
CA HIS A 456 -72.50 58.63 20.55
C HIS A 456 -73.68 58.35 21.49
N CYS A 457 -74.85 58.02 20.90
CA CYS A 457 -76.09 57.77 21.63
C CYS A 457 -76.41 56.28 21.80
N PHE A 458 -76.83 55.91 23.00
CA PHE A 458 -77.23 54.56 23.41
C PHE A 458 -78.45 54.62 24.36
N CYS A 459 -78.98 53.47 24.78
CA CYS A 459 -79.99 53.43 25.84
C CYS A 459 -79.33 53.46 27.24
N GLU A 460 -80.11 53.91 28.23
CA GLU A 460 -79.68 54.02 29.63
C GLU A 460 -79.15 52.69 30.18
N GLU A 461 -79.93 51.63 30.01
CA GLU A 461 -79.62 50.29 30.54
C GLU A 461 -78.26 49.77 30.07
N CYS A 462 -77.94 49.96 28.78
CA CYS A 462 -76.67 49.49 28.22
C CYS A 462 -75.47 50.30 28.73
N LEU A 463 -75.62 51.62 28.91
CA LEU A 463 -74.56 52.45 29.47
C LEU A 463 -74.36 52.17 30.96
N GLU A 464 -75.44 52.01 31.73
CA GLU A 464 -75.34 51.69 33.16
C GLU A 464 -74.75 50.30 33.39
N HIS A 465 -75.10 49.32 32.56
CA HIS A 465 -74.50 47.99 32.60
C HIS A 465 -72.99 48.06 32.37
N ARG A 466 -72.51 48.84 31.39
CA ARG A 466 -71.08 49.03 31.12
C ARG A 466 -70.34 49.77 32.23
N LEU A 467 -70.98 50.79 32.84
CA LEU A 467 -70.42 51.46 34.01
C LEU A 467 -70.25 50.48 35.18
N ARG A 468 -71.22 49.60 35.40
CA ARG A 468 -71.20 48.59 36.47
C ARG A 468 -70.11 47.53 36.25
N THR A 469 -69.91 47.09 35.01
CA THR A 469 -68.87 46.11 34.65
C THR A 469 -67.48 46.73 34.46
N ARG A 470 -67.31 48.01 34.83
CA ARG A 470 -66.05 48.79 34.71
C ARG A 470 -65.53 48.92 33.26
N SER A 471 -66.36 48.70 32.24
CA SER A 471 -66.00 48.91 30.83
C SER A 471 -66.35 50.33 30.38
N ARG A 472 -65.55 51.30 30.85
CA ARG A 472 -65.76 52.74 30.69
C ARG A 472 -65.28 53.30 29.34
N PHE A 473 -65.40 52.52 28.27
CA PHE A 473 -65.04 52.92 26.90
C PHE A 473 -66.24 52.86 25.97
N CYS A 474 -66.40 53.88 25.13
CA CYS A 474 -67.52 53.99 24.21
C CYS A 474 -67.53 52.80 23.24
N PRO A 475 -68.65 52.07 23.08
CA PRO A 475 -68.69 50.92 22.18
C PRO A 475 -68.41 51.23 20.71
N LYS A 476 -68.60 52.48 20.27
CA LYS A 476 -68.42 52.88 18.87
C LYS A 476 -67.00 53.36 18.55
N CYS A 477 -66.44 54.24 19.38
CA CYS A 477 -65.12 54.85 19.13
C CYS A 477 -64.06 54.51 20.17
N ASN A 478 -64.39 53.71 21.18
CA ASN A 478 -63.51 53.29 22.27
C ASN A 478 -62.94 54.44 23.11
N GLN A 479 -63.54 55.64 23.06
CA GLN A 479 -63.15 56.77 23.89
C GLN A 479 -63.62 56.59 25.34
N GLU A 480 -62.78 56.96 26.30
CA GLU A 480 -63.09 56.84 27.73
C GLU A 480 -64.21 57.81 28.13
N TYR A 481 -65.13 57.34 28.99
CA TYR A 481 -66.20 58.16 29.56
C TYR A 481 -66.53 57.74 31.00
N SER A 482 -66.95 58.72 31.78
CA SER A 482 -67.34 58.54 33.18
C SER A 482 -68.85 58.74 33.37
N ARG A 483 -69.36 58.51 34.59
CA ARG A 483 -70.79 58.66 34.88
C ARG A 483 -71.27 60.12 34.69
N SER A 484 -70.41 61.11 34.89
CA SER A 484 -70.76 62.52 34.68
C SER A 484 -70.93 62.89 33.21
N ASP A 485 -70.35 62.10 32.30
CA ASP A 485 -70.34 62.38 30.86
C ASP A 485 -71.57 61.81 30.16
N ILE A 486 -72.45 61.10 30.88
CA ILE A 486 -73.69 60.55 30.35
C ILE A 486 -74.80 61.57 30.57
N LYS A 487 -75.33 62.10 29.48
CA LYS A 487 -76.46 63.03 29.49
C LYS A 487 -77.69 62.39 28.87
N ARG A 488 -78.86 62.64 29.44
CA ARG A 488 -80.13 62.19 28.87
C ARG A 488 -80.52 63.09 27.70
N VAL A 489 -80.97 62.47 26.61
CA VAL A 489 -81.46 63.13 25.39
C VAL A 489 -82.85 62.63 25.05
N TYR A 490 -83.64 63.49 24.43
CA TYR A 490 -84.97 63.18 23.89
C TYR A 490 -84.88 63.41 22.38
N LEU A 491 -85.03 62.34 21.60
CA LEU A 491 -84.90 62.32 20.15
C LEU A 491 -86.23 62.56 19.45
#